data_AF-A0A373NWG1-F1
#
_entry.id   AF-A0A373NWG1-F1
#
_cell.length_a   1.000
_cell.length_b   1.000
_cell.length_c   1.000
_cell.angle_alpha   90.00
_cell.angle_beta   90.00
_cell.angle_gamma   90.00
#
_symmetry.space_group_name_H-M   'P 1'
#
loop_
_entity.id
_entity.type
_entity.pdbx_description
1 polymer ?
#
loop_
_entity_poly.entity_id
_entity_poly.type
_entity_poly.pdbx_seq_one_letter_code
_entity_poly.pdbx_strand_id
1 'polypeptide(L)'
;MDKPKLGTGSVPVRVAAMAYGKEASWIRAGIIAGWLPIGEATRNGVKITSIEQMNSKYGRINYYISPKLLYEQTGYVWEGKK
;
A
#
# COMPACT_ATOMS: atom_id res chain seq x y z
N MET A 1 22.70 -5.02 -14.50
CA MET A 1 21.95 -3.88 -13.93
C MET A 1 21.53 -4.30 -12.54
N ASP A 2 22.27 -3.83 -11.54
CA ASP A 2 22.06 -4.16 -10.13
C ASP A 2 20.70 -3.63 -9.65
N LYS A 3 19.79 -4.55 -9.32
CA LYS A 3 18.51 -4.18 -8.71
C LYS A 3 18.77 -3.72 -7.28
N PRO A 4 18.20 -2.59 -6.83
CA PRO A 4 18.37 -2.15 -5.46
C PRO A 4 17.85 -3.22 -4.50
N LYS A 5 18.58 -3.44 -3.39
CA LYS A 5 18.13 -4.33 -2.32
C LYS A 5 16.93 -3.68 -1.63
N LEU A 6 15.74 -4.18 -1.93
CA LEU A 6 14.52 -3.78 -1.25
C LEU A 6 14.41 -4.50 0.10
N GLY A 7 13.93 -3.78 1.11
CA GLY A 7 13.64 -4.30 2.43
C GLY A 7 12.54 -5.37 2.39
N THR A 8 12.52 -6.20 3.43
CA THR A 8 11.53 -7.27 3.60
C THR A 8 10.33 -6.78 4.41
N GLY A 9 9.13 -7.21 4.02
CA GLY A 9 7.88 -6.88 4.71
C GLY A 9 6.99 -5.89 3.95
N SER A 10 6.00 -5.35 4.65
CA SER A 10 5.04 -4.39 4.08
C SER A 10 5.53 -2.97 4.23
N VAL A 11 5.47 -2.18 3.16
CA VAL A 11 5.68 -0.74 3.25
C VAL A 11 4.53 -0.09 4.03
N PRO A 12 4.78 0.80 5.00
CA PRO A 12 3.72 1.56 5.65
C PRO A 12 3.01 2.49 4.65
N VAL A 13 1.68 2.63 4.77
CA VAL A 13 0.88 3.51 3.89
C VAL A 13 1.43 4.94 3.84
N ARG A 14 1.94 5.47 4.96
CA ARG A 14 2.55 6.81 5.02
C ARG A 14 3.80 6.91 4.14
N VAL A 15 4.60 5.85 4.07
CA VAL A 15 5.81 5.81 3.22
C VAL A 15 5.43 5.76 1.74
N ALA A 16 4.45 4.94 1.38
CA ALA A 16 3.92 4.94 0.02
C ALA A 16 3.36 6.32 -0.36
N ALA A 17 2.59 6.97 0.54
CA ALA A 17 2.07 8.32 0.31
C ALA A 17 3.18 9.35 0.01
N MET A 18 4.29 9.30 0.77
CA MET A 18 5.46 10.13 0.51
C MET A 18 6.09 9.83 -0.85
N ALA A 19 6.24 8.55 -1.22
CA ALA A 19 6.80 8.15 -2.51
C ALA A 19 5.98 8.66 -3.71
N TYR A 20 4.65 8.75 -3.57
CA TYR A 20 3.78 9.31 -4.63
C TYR A 20 3.59 10.84 -4.54
N GLY A 21 4.03 11.50 -3.47
CA GLY A 21 3.68 12.90 -3.20
C GLY A 21 2.16 13.11 -3.04
N LYS A 22 1.48 12.14 -2.41
CA LYS A 22 0.02 12.14 -2.21
C LYS A 22 -0.32 11.93 -0.74
N GLU A 23 -1.60 12.00 -0.41
CA GLU A 23 -2.09 11.68 0.93
C GLU A 23 -2.30 10.18 1.16
N ALA A 24 -2.22 9.75 2.42
CA ALA A 24 -2.48 8.36 2.80
C ALA A 24 -3.89 7.87 2.39
N SER A 25 -4.89 8.75 2.41
CA SER A 25 -6.25 8.42 1.96
C SER A 25 -6.31 8.09 0.47
N TRP A 26 -5.53 8.79 -0.36
CA TRP A 26 -5.43 8.52 -1.80
C TRP A 26 -4.83 7.13 -2.06
N ILE A 27 -3.77 6.76 -1.32
CA ILE A 27 -3.17 5.42 -1.40
C ILE A 27 -4.17 4.33 -1.00
N ARG A 28 -4.86 4.50 0.13
CA ARG A 28 -5.86 3.53 0.62
C ARG A 28 -7.00 3.36 -0.37
N ALA A 29 -7.53 4.46 -0.90
CA ALA A 29 -8.59 4.44 -1.90
C ALA A 29 -8.13 3.75 -3.18
N GLY A 30 -6.91 4.00 -3.64
CA GLY A 30 -6.37 3.37 -4.85
C GLY A 30 -6.15 1.86 -4.74
N ILE A 31 -5.67 1.41 -3.58
CA ILE A 31 -5.52 -0.04 -3.31
C ILE A 31 -6.90 -0.72 -3.29
N ILE A 32 -7.88 -0.11 -2.63
CA ILE A 32 -9.23 -0.70 -2.51
C ILE A 32 -9.98 -0.64 -3.85
N ALA A 33 -9.92 0.48 -4.56
CA ALA A 33 -10.59 0.64 -5.85
C ALA A 33 -9.88 -0.06 -7.01
N GLY A 34 -8.66 -0.56 -6.81
CA GLY A 34 -7.91 -1.37 -7.77
C GLY A 34 -7.13 -0.60 -8.83
N TRP A 35 -7.21 0.74 -8.88
CA TRP A 35 -6.42 1.54 -9.83
C TRP A 35 -4.98 1.80 -9.37
N LEU A 36 -4.65 1.52 -8.10
CA LEU A 36 -3.28 1.56 -7.56
C LEU A 36 -2.82 0.15 -7.14
N PRO A 37 -2.37 -0.69 -8.08
CA PRO A 37 -2.04 -2.09 -7.83
C PRO A 37 -0.65 -2.26 -7.18
N ILE A 38 -0.42 -1.61 -6.04
CA ILE A 38 0.83 -1.73 -5.27
C ILE A 38 0.74 -2.67 -4.07
N GLY A 39 -0.46 -3.16 -3.78
CA GLY A 39 -0.75 -3.83 -2.54
C GLY A 39 -2.18 -4.35 -2.45
N GLU A 40 -2.54 -4.81 -1.27
CA GLU A 40 -3.86 -5.37 -0.97
C GLU A 40 -4.40 -4.79 0.34
N ALA A 41 -5.72 -4.63 0.39
CA ALA A 41 -6.44 -4.24 1.59
C ALA A 41 -7.25 -5.44 2.07
N THR A 42 -7.13 -5.78 3.36
CA THR A 42 -7.87 -6.88 3.98
C THR A 42 -8.53 -6.43 5.28
N ARG A 43 -9.68 -7.03 5.59
CA ARG A 43 -10.40 -6.87 6.85
C ARG A 43 -10.79 -8.25 7.35
N ASN A 44 -10.36 -8.59 8.57
CA ASN A 44 -10.58 -9.92 9.15
C ASN A 44 -10.16 -11.07 8.22
N GLY A 45 -9.04 -10.91 7.50
CA GLY A 45 -8.54 -11.90 6.54
C GLY A 45 -9.22 -11.90 5.16
N VAL A 46 -10.28 -11.12 4.97
CA VAL A 46 -11.02 -11.01 3.70
C VAL A 46 -10.54 -9.80 2.90
N LYS A 47 -10.26 -9.99 1.62
CA LYS A 47 -9.88 -8.90 0.70
C LYS A 47 -11.06 -7.95 0.49
N ILE A 48 -10.80 -6.65 0.55
CA ILE A 48 -11.80 -5.62 0.29
C ILE A 48 -11.44 -4.87 -1.01
N THR A 49 -12.43 -4.72 -1.87
CA THR A 49 -12.27 -4.15 -3.22
C THR A 49 -13.30 -3.04 -3.53
N SER A 50 -14.11 -2.66 -2.55
CA SER A 50 -15.17 -1.66 -2.72
C SER A 50 -14.96 -0.52 -1.74
N ILE A 51 -15.02 0.72 -2.24
CA ILE A 51 -14.86 1.95 -1.43
C ILE A 51 -15.92 2.02 -0.32
N GLU A 52 -17.12 1.49 -0.56
CA GLU A 52 -18.19 1.40 0.44
C GLU A 52 -17.77 0.64 1.71
N GLN A 53 -16.78 -0.25 1.59
CA GLN A 53 -16.22 -1.01 2.71
C GLN A 53 -15.16 -0.25 3.51
N MET A 54 -14.79 0.98 3.10
CA MET A 54 -13.89 1.87 3.86
C MET A 54 -14.52 2.45 5.12
N ASN A 55 -15.83 2.28 5.32
CA ASN A 55 -16.52 2.81 6.49
C ASN A 55 -15.93 2.21 7.79
N SER A 56 -15.50 3.10 8.68
CA SER A 56 -14.84 2.76 9.95
C SER A 56 -15.72 1.93 10.89
N LYS A 57 -17.05 1.95 10.72
CA LYS A 57 -18.00 1.15 11.50
C LYS A 57 -17.78 -0.36 11.36
N TYR A 58 -17.14 -0.80 10.28
CA TYR A 58 -16.89 -2.22 10.02
C TYR A 58 -15.58 -2.74 10.63
N GLY A 59 -14.81 -1.88 11.32
CA GLY A 59 -13.54 -2.23 11.95
C GLY A 59 -12.30 -1.81 11.14
N ARG A 60 -11.12 -2.22 11.62
CA ARG A 60 -9.83 -1.80 11.05
C ARG A 60 -9.50 -2.55 9.76
N ILE A 61 -9.02 -1.80 8.78
CA ILE A 61 -8.48 -2.34 7.53
C ILE A 61 -6.96 -2.49 7.68
N ASN A 62 -6.45 -3.65 7.31
CA ASN A 62 -5.03 -3.92 7.15
C ASN A 62 -4.63 -3.68 5.71
N TYR A 63 -3.48 -3.05 5.52
CA TYR A 63 -2.92 -2.79 4.20
C TYR A 63 -1.57 -3.48 4.11
N TYR A 64 -1.42 -4.29 3.08
CA TYR A 64 -0.14 -4.81 2.64
C TYR A 64 0.29 -4.02 1.41
N ILE A 65 1.49 -3.44 1.41
CA ILE A 65 2.08 -2.76 0.25
C ILE A 65 3.39 -3.44 -0.07
N SER A 66 3.52 -3.90 -1.32
CA SER A 66 4.71 -4.57 -1.81
C SER A 66 5.83 -3.55 -2.06
N PRO A 67 7.01 -3.70 -1.42
CA PRO A 67 8.16 -2.83 -1.68
C PRO A 67 8.59 -2.85 -3.15
N LYS A 68 8.44 -4.02 -3.79
CA LYS A 68 8.77 -4.22 -5.20
C LYS A 68 7.84 -3.43 -6.12
N LEU A 69 6.52 -3.55 -5.91
CA LEU A 69 5.54 -2.85 -6.76
C LEU A 69 5.64 -1.34 -6.56
N LEU A 70 5.86 -0.88 -5.32
CA LEU A 70 6.09 0.53 -5.05
C LEU A 70 7.33 1.06 -5.80
N TYR A 71 8.44 0.32 -5.74
CA TYR A 71 9.66 0.67 -6.47
C TYR A 71 9.45 0.70 -7.99
N GLU A 72 8.75 -0.29 -8.55
CA GLU A 72 8.48 -0.35 -9.99
C GLU A 72 7.65 0.83 -10.50
N GLN A 73 6.77 1.40 -9.66
CA GLN A 73 5.95 2.55 -10.03
C GLN A 73 6.57 3.91 -9.72
N THR A 74 7.38 4.02 -8.66
CA THR A 74 7.86 5.33 -8.15
C THR A 74 9.37 5.48 -8.17
N GLY A 75 10.13 4.39 -8.33
CA GLY A 75 11.57 4.36 -8.10
C GLY A 75 11.98 4.43 -6.61
N TYR A 76 11.03 4.49 -5.68
CA TYR A 76 11.33 4.58 -4.25
C TYR A 76 11.88 3.26 -3.70
N VAL A 77 13.10 3.29 -3.17
CA VAL A 77 13.73 2.15 -2.51
C VAL A 77 13.35 2.17 -1.04
N TRP A 78 12.53 1.20 -0.61
CA TRP A 78 12.23 0.99 0.80
C TRP A 78 13.23 0.00 1.41
N GLU A 79 13.91 0.41 2.48
CA GLU A 79 14.97 -0.38 3.11
C GLU A 79 14.50 -1.28 4.29
N GLY A 80 13.20 -1.31 4.59
CA GLY A 80 12.66 -2.22 5.63
C GLY A 80 12.59 -1.66 7.05
N LYS A 81 12.54 -0.33 7.23
CA LYS A 81 12.43 0.27 8.58
C LYS A 81 11.08 -0.04 9.24
N LYS A 82 11.17 -0.45 10.51
CA LYS A 82 10.08 -0.80 11.43
C LYS A 82 9.55 0.44 12.15
#